data_AF-A0A975Q1Z0-F1
#
_entry.id   AF-A0A975Q1Z0-F1
#
_cell.length_a   1.000
_cell.length_b   1.000
_cell.length_c   1.000
_cell.angle_alpha   90.00
_cell.angle_beta   90.00
_cell.angle_gamma   90.00
#
_symmetry.space_group_name_H-M   'P 1'
#
loop_
_entity.id
_entity.type
_entity.pdbx_description
1 polymer ?
#
loop_
_entity_poly.entity_id
_entity_poly.type
_entity_poly.pdbx_seq_one_letter_code
_entity_poly.pdbx_strand_id
1 'polypeptide(L)' 'MSWRMLEARGRALCVRAAARRRAAIARAVAQEAPGVAATVEGDDIVLEGRGLMRRWLGDLGLRDAAGGGR' A
#
# COMPACT_ATOMS: atom_id res chain seq x y z
N MET A 1 20.78 26.60 9.03
CA MET A 1 19.89 25.80 8.16
C MET A 1 18.57 26.55 8.06
N SER A 2 18.09 26.89 6.85
CA SER A 2 16.88 27.72 6.70
C SER A 2 15.60 26.90 6.91
N TRP A 3 14.53 27.56 7.35
CA TRP A 3 13.20 26.96 7.54
C TRP A 3 12.71 26.19 6.31
N ARG A 4 12.84 26.79 5.12
CA ARG A 4 12.49 26.14 3.84
C ARG A 4 13.24 24.82 3.60
N MET A 5 14.48 24.72 4.07
CA MET A 5 15.28 23.50 3.91
C MET A 5 14.83 22.38 4.86
N LEU A 6 14.33 22.74 6.04
CA LEU A 6 13.70 21.80 6.96
C LEU A 6 12.38 21.27 6.41
N GLU A 7 11.52 22.15 5.88
CA GLU A 7 10.26 21.76 5.23
C GLU A 7 10.50 20.83 4.05
N ALA A 8 11.44 21.17 3.16
CA ALA A 8 11.80 20.34 2.01
C ALA A 8 12.32 18.95 2.45
N ARG A 9 13.15 18.90 3.50
CA ARG A 9 13.61 17.63 4.08
C ARG A 9 12.47 16.81 4.67
N GLY A 10 11.60 17.44 5.45
CA GLY A 10 10.42 16.79 6.03
C GLY A 10 9.53 16.18 4.96
N ARG A 11 9.21 16.96 3.91
CA ARG A 11 8.42 16.48 2.78
C ARG A 11 9.09 15.29 2.08
N ALA A 12 10.40 15.36 1.82
CA ALA A 12 11.13 14.27 1.19
C ALA A 12 11.15 12.98 2.04
N LEU A 13 11.22 13.11 3.37
CA LEU A 13 11.12 11.96 4.28
C LEU A 13 9.72 11.34 4.23
N CYS A 14 8.67 12.15 4.31
CA CYS A 14 7.29 11.66 4.25
C CYS A 14 6.98 10.96 2.92
N VAL A 15 7.40 11.54 1.79
CA VAL A 15 7.21 10.91 0.45
C VAL A 15 7.90 9.55 0.38
N ARG A 16 9.14 9.43 0.88
CA ARG A 16 9.85 8.14 0.90
C ARG A 16 9.18 7.13 1.83
N ALA A 17 8.72 7.57 3.00
CA ALA A 17 8.03 6.71 3.95
C ALA A 17 6.71 6.18 3.35
N ALA A 18 5.92 7.04 2.72
CA ALA A 18 4.68 6.68 2.05
C ALA A 18 4.92 5.67 0.91
N ALA A 19 5.89 5.94 0.04
CA ALA A 19 6.27 5.04 -1.04
C ALA A 19 6.70 3.65 -0.52
N ARG A 20 7.53 3.61 0.53
CA ARG A 20 7.93 2.34 1.18
C ARG A 20 6.74 1.59 1.76
N ARG A 21 5.82 2.29 2.41
CA ARG A 21 4.63 1.66 3.01
C ARG A 21 3.73 1.06 1.92
N ARG A 22 3.49 1.76 0.82
CA ARG A 22 2.72 1.24 -0.32
C ARG A 22 3.36 0.00 -0.94
N ALA A 23 4.67 0.04 -1.16
CA ALA A 23 5.41 -1.12 -1.65
C ALA A 23 5.30 -2.32 -0.70
N ALA A 24 5.36 -2.09 0.61
CA ALA A 24 5.21 -3.15 1.61
C ALA A 24 3.79 -3.76 1.59
N ILE A 25 2.75 -2.94 1.46
CA ILE A 25 1.37 -3.41 1.35
C ILE A 25 1.17 -4.23 0.07
N ALA A 26 1.61 -3.72 -1.08
CA ALA A 26 1.52 -4.43 -2.36
C ALA A 26 2.23 -5.80 -2.30
N ARG A 27 3.41 -5.85 -1.67
CA ARG A 27 4.14 -7.11 -1.44
C ARG A 27 3.38 -8.07 -0.53
N ALA A 28 2.80 -7.58 0.56
CA ALA A 28 2.00 -8.41 1.47
C ALA A 28 0.80 -9.02 0.74
N VAL A 29 0.08 -8.23 -0.06
CA VAL A 29 -1.04 -8.74 -0.88
C VAL A 29 -0.59 -9.83 -1.84
N ALA A 30 0.55 -9.64 -2.52
CA ALA A 30 1.08 -10.66 -3.43
C ALA A 30 1.47 -11.97 -2.73
N GLN A 31 1.82 -11.93 -1.43
CA GLN A 31 2.17 -13.11 -0.64
C GLN A 31 0.92 -13.84 -0.11
N GLU A 32 -0.03 -13.10 0.43
CA GLU A 32 -1.24 -13.65 1.05
C GLU A 32 -2.29 -14.09 0.01
N ALA A 33 -2.33 -13.45 -1.17
CA ALA A 33 -3.35 -13.70 -2.18
C ALA A 33 -2.77 -14.16 -3.53
N PRO A 34 -2.36 -15.43 -3.65
CA PRO A 34 -1.95 -16.00 -4.94
C PRO A 34 -3.03 -15.82 -6.01
N GLY A 35 -2.65 -15.21 -7.13
CA GLY A 35 -3.55 -14.88 -8.24
C GLY A 35 -4.16 -13.46 -8.18
N VAL A 36 -3.78 -12.65 -7.20
CA VAL A 36 -4.06 -11.21 -7.14
C VAL A 36 -2.76 -10.45 -7.43
N ALA A 37 -2.77 -9.61 -8.46
CA ALA A 37 -1.72 -8.64 -8.71
C ALA A 37 -1.97 -7.39 -7.85
N ALA A 38 -0.90 -6.81 -7.31
CA ALA A 38 -0.92 -5.57 -6.56
C ALA A 38 0.12 -4.61 -7.13
N THR A 39 -0.32 -3.47 -7.63
CA THR A 39 0.52 -2.43 -8.22
C THR A 39 0.36 -1.12 -7.45
N VAL A 40 1.41 -0.30 -7.46
CA VAL A 40 1.36 1.05 -6.87
C VAL A 40 1.20 2.04 -8.02
N GLU A 41 0.11 2.80 -7.99
CA GLU A 41 -0.21 3.83 -8.99
C GLU A 41 -0.30 5.18 -8.27
N GLY A 42 0.75 5.98 -8.37
CA GLY A 42 0.85 7.25 -7.64
C GLY A 42 0.81 7.04 -6.12
N ASP A 43 -0.29 7.47 -5.50
CA ASP A 43 -0.56 7.33 -4.07
C ASP A 43 -1.50 6.16 -3.72
N ASP A 44 -2.01 5.46 -4.74
CA ASP A 44 -2.94 4.35 -4.58
C ASP A 44 -2.26 3.00 -4.74
N ILE A 45 -2.93 1.96 -4.24
CA ILE A 45 -2.57 0.55 -4.46
C ILE A 45 -3.72 -0.09 -5.22
N VAL A 46 -3.45 -0.49 -6.45
CA VAL A 46 -4.43 -1.12 -7.33
C VAL A 46 -4.29 -2.63 -7.21
N LEU A 47 -5.41 -3.31 -6.97
CA LEU A 47 -5.49 -4.76 -6.86
C LEU A 47 -6.28 -5.32 -8.03
N GLU A 48 -5.73 -6.31 -8.72
CA GLU A 48 -6.34 -6.95 -9.89
C GLU A 48 -6.31 -8.47 -9.77
N GLY A 49 -7.37 -9.16 -10.20
CA GLY A 49 -7.40 -10.62 -10.19
C GLY A 49 -8.80 -11.20 -10.24
N ARG A 50 -8.90 -12.46 -10.67
CA ARG A 50 -10.19 -13.17 -10.75
C ARG A 50 -10.71 -13.49 -9.36
N GLY A 51 -11.97 -13.14 -9.09
CA GLY A 51 -12.63 -13.43 -7.81
C GLY A 51 -12.17 -12.54 -6.66
N LEU A 52 -11.51 -11.40 -6.94
CA LEU A 52 -11.02 -10.45 -5.94
C LEU A 52 -12.10 -10.03 -4.95
N MET A 53 -13.31 -9.74 -5.43
CA MET A 53 -14.45 -9.33 -4.61
C MET A 53 -14.85 -10.42 -3.60
N ARG A 54 -14.86 -11.69 -4.03
CA ARG A 54 -15.14 -12.84 -3.15
C ARG A 54 -14.03 -13.06 -2.12
N ARG A 55 -12.77 -12.90 -2.52
CA ARG A 55 -11.60 -13.00 -1.63
C ARG A 55 -11.59 -11.88 -0.61
N TRP A 56 -11.82 -10.63 -1.02
CA TRP A 56 -11.93 -9.49 -0.13
C TRP A 56 -13.00 -9.66 0.97
N LEU A 57 -14.11 -10.31 0.64
CA LEU A 57 -15.16 -10.59 1.62
C LEU A 57 -14.82 -11.72 2.59
N GLY A 58 -14.04 -12.72 2.14
CA GLY A 58 -13.74 -13.94 2.90
C GLY A 58 -12.33 -14.03 3.50
N ASP A 59 -11.43 -13.13 3.13
CA ASP A 59 -10.02 -13.11 3.53
C ASP A 59 -9.73 -11.90 4.42
N LEU A 60 -9.60 -12.17 5.72
CA LEU A 60 -9.25 -11.16 6.73
C LEU A 60 -7.85 -10.59 6.49
N GLY A 61 -6.91 -11.39 5.97
CA GLY A 61 -5.55 -10.94 5.66
C GLY A 61 -5.53 -9.86 4.58
N LEU A 62 -6.40 -9.98 3.57
CA LEU A 62 -6.53 -8.97 2.51
C LEU A 62 -7.12 -7.64 3.04
N ARG A 63 -8.08 -7.71 3.98
CA ARG A 63 -8.65 -6.53 4.64
C ARG A 63 -7.65 -5.85 5.57
N ASP A 64 -6.92 -6.62 6.36
CA ASP A 64 -5.90 -6.10 7.28
C ASP A 64 -4.74 -5.46 6.51
N ALA A 65 -4.30 -6.08 5.41
CA ALA A 65 -3.26 -5.54 4.54
C ALA A 65 -3.67 -4.20 3.91
N ALA A 66 -4.95 -4.05 3.55
CA ALA A 66 -5.51 -2.82 2.99
C ALA A 66 -5.98 -1.80 4.04
N GLY A 67 -5.85 -2.10 5.33
CA GLY A 67 -6.17 -1.17 6.42
C GLY A 67 -7.62 -1.15 6.88
N GLY A 68 -8.45 -2.14 6.49
CA GLY A 68 -9.84 -2.27 6.94
C GLY A 68 -10.01 -2.96 8.31
N GLY A 69 -8.93 -3.39 8.96
CA GLY A 69 -8.92 -4.16 10.20
C GLY A 69 -8.91 -3.37 11.52
N ARG A 70 -9.08 -2.04 11.50
CA ARG A 70 -9.18 -1.22 12.72
C ARG A 70 -10.17 -0.08 12.55
#